data_AF-A0A841FIV8-F1
#
_entry.id   AF-A0A841FIV8-F1
#
_cell.length_a   1.000
_cell.length_b   1.000
_cell.length_c   1.000
_cell.angle_alpha   90.00
_cell.angle_beta   90.00
_cell.angle_gamma   90.00
#
_symmetry.space_group_name_H-M   'P 1'
#
loop_
_entity.id
_entity.type
_entity.pdbx_description
1 polymer ?
#
loop_
_entity_poly.entity_id
_entity_poly.type
_entity_poly.pdbx_seq_one_letter_code
_entity_poly.pdbx_strand_id
1 'polypeptide(L)'
;MHILLLVSAFNGLSQRAWTALCAEGHEVDIALADIDAEAIADTVTDLAPDLIICPFLKHRVPEKVWRAWPTVIIHPGPVGDRGPSSLDYAITDAEPRWGVTALQAVEEMDAGPIWATRTFGMPPIPVPKSALYNGPVADAAMECIAEVVEKALDPDFTPVPQEEAPRAVPHATTRPLLKRDERLFDWSQPASEIVRRIAASDSTPGVRTELGGLIVHAYDAHLGGKVESAAPPGTIVGKYEDAVAVAAGDDRAVWIGRLKHPRKEGGNGVKLSAAAVLGHVSAPHVEAPLSLREVEYERIGPVGLLTVRSHNGAMGTIQCRRILDALDYALDQDTSVLVFKGTPEFFSNGIDLNAIEAAEDPAKEAWENINAINDVCTALVTDTGQLTIAAYTASAGAGGAMLGLAADVALARDGVVLNPYYDIGLFGSELHTYTLPRRVGVELAGQLLDDKQPVDANAALHLGLVDGVGPRDPAAFDEWLIEQAELYASPENWRQTYEAKLRFLTNSRPPAYYAARELAEMAQDIFDDRSGFRAARHAFVSKQPLQAAHAARV
;
A
#
# COMPACT_ATOMS: atom_id res chain seq x y z
N MET A 1 29.45 5.65 0.31
CA MET A 1 29.18 6.68 1.32
C MET A 1 28.25 6.11 2.36
N HIS A 2 28.31 6.65 3.57
CA HIS A 2 27.40 6.35 4.66
C HIS A 2 26.21 7.32 4.62
N ILE A 3 25.01 6.78 4.44
CA ILE A 3 23.77 7.55 4.30
C ILE A 3 22.88 7.28 5.51
N LEU A 4 22.31 8.34 6.08
CA LEU A 4 21.27 8.23 7.10
C LEU A 4 19.90 8.57 6.49
N LEU A 5 18.96 7.63 6.59
CA LEU A 5 17.54 7.91 6.35
C LEU A 5 16.88 8.38 7.65
N LEU A 6 16.62 9.69 7.74
CA LEU A 6 15.90 10.26 8.88
C LEU A 6 14.41 10.37 8.57
N VAL A 7 13.59 9.55 9.22
CA VAL A 7 12.18 9.32 8.82
C VAL A 7 11.22 9.35 10.00
N SER A 8 10.03 9.95 9.84
CA SER A 8 8.99 9.88 10.88
C SER A 8 8.31 8.51 10.96
N ALA A 9 8.48 7.68 9.94
CA ALA A 9 8.13 6.26 9.93
C ALA A 9 8.88 5.59 8.78
N PHE A 10 9.27 4.32 8.93
CA PHE A 10 9.85 3.52 7.86
C PHE A 10 8.76 3.05 6.87
N ASN A 11 8.16 4.01 6.17
CA ASN A 11 7.04 3.83 5.25
C ASN A 11 7.49 3.29 3.88
N GLY A 12 6.54 3.06 2.97
CA GLY A 12 6.83 2.50 1.64
C GLY A 12 7.89 3.27 0.84
N LEU A 13 7.89 4.61 0.86
CA LEU A 13 8.94 5.40 0.19
C LEU A 13 10.30 5.23 0.88
N SER A 14 10.34 5.21 2.21
CA SER A 14 11.57 5.03 2.97
C SER A 14 12.16 3.63 2.75
N GLN A 15 11.33 2.59 2.67
CA GLN A 15 11.75 1.22 2.34
C GLN A 15 12.30 1.12 0.91
N ARG A 16 11.65 1.77 -0.07
CA ARG A 16 12.15 1.86 -1.45
C ARG A 16 13.51 2.57 -1.52
N ALA A 17 13.68 3.64 -0.76
CA ALA A 17 14.95 4.35 -0.67
C ALA A 17 16.04 3.47 -0.05
N TRP A 18 15.76 2.84 1.08
CA TRP A 18 16.71 1.97 1.77
C TRP A 18 17.16 0.80 0.90
N THR A 19 16.22 0.05 0.31
CA THR A 19 16.52 -1.10 -0.55
C THR A 19 17.38 -0.71 -1.76
N ALA A 20 17.02 0.37 -2.47
CA ALA A 20 17.77 0.84 -3.62
C ALA A 20 19.20 1.29 -3.27
N LEU A 21 19.35 2.07 -2.19
CA LEU A 21 20.66 2.56 -1.76
C LEU A 21 21.58 1.42 -1.27
N CYS A 22 21.03 0.45 -0.54
CA CYS A 22 21.76 -0.75 -0.15
C CYS A 22 22.20 -1.57 -1.39
N ALA A 23 21.31 -1.71 -2.39
CA ALA A 23 21.63 -2.42 -3.63
C ALA A 23 22.74 -1.74 -4.45
N GLU A 24 22.87 -0.41 -4.36
CA GLU A 24 23.96 0.37 -4.95
C GLU A 24 25.27 0.30 -4.14
N GLY A 25 25.28 -0.41 -3.01
CA GLY A 25 26.47 -0.64 -2.18
C GLY A 25 26.75 0.46 -1.16
N HIS A 26 25.76 1.30 -0.84
CA HIS A 26 25.85 2.26 0.25
C HIS A 26 25.64 1.60 1.62
N GLU A 27 26.28 2.14 2.66
CA GLU A 27 25.94 1.83 4.05
C GLU A 27 24.78 2.75 4.44
N VAL A 28 23.64 2.18 4.83
CA VAL A 28 22.40 2.94 5.04
C VAL A 28 21.81 2.66 6.42
N ASP A 29 21.93 3.63 7.32
CA ASP A 29 21.25 3.60 8.62
C ASP A 29 19.87 4.24 8.55
N ILE A 30 18.99 3.86 9.47
CA ILE A 30 17.65 4.44 9.62
C ILE A 30 17.53 5.02 11.03
N ALA A 31 17.13 6.29 11.13
CA ALA A 31 16.75 6.90 12.40
C ALA A 31 15.30 7.40 12.35
N LEU A 32 14.55 7.13 13.42
CA LEU A 32 13.21 7.66 13.56
C LEU A 32 13.28 9.14 14.01
N ALA A 33 12.69 10.03 13.21
CA ALA A 33 12.47 11.42 13.57
C ALA A 33 11.35 11.51 14.60
N ASP A 34 11.71 11.32 15.86
CA ASP A 34 10.84 11.48 17.02
C ASP A 34 10.61 12.98 17.36
N ILE A 35 10.02 13.25 18.52
CA ILE A 35 9.73 14.63 18.96
C ILE A 35 10.92 15.23 19.73
N ASP A 36 11.92 14.42 20.11
CA ASP A 36 13.05 14.86 20.92
C ASP A 36 14.22 15.29 20.02
N ALA A 37 14.31 16.60 19.80
CA ALA A 37 15.34 17.19 18.95
C ALA A 37 16.78 16.90 19.43
N GLU A 38 17.01 16.68 20.72
CA GLU A 38 18.35 16.38 21.23
C GLU A 38 18.69 14.90 20.99
N ALA A 39 17.74 13.99 21.17
CA ALA A 39 17.93 12.57 20.85
C ALA A 39 18.24 12.34 19.36
N ILE A 40 17.57 13.09 18.46
CA ILE A 40 17.88 13.07 17.03
C ILE A 40 19.32 13.57 16.77
N ALA A 41 19.71 14.69 17.40
CA ALA A 41 21.04 15.25 17.20
C ALA A 41 22.16 14.33 17.72
N ASP A 42 21.95 13.70 18.88
CA ASP A 42 22.87 12.72 19.46
C ASP A 42 23.01 11.51 18.53
N THR A 43 21.88 10.96 18.05
CA THR A 43 21.88 9.83 17.11
C THR A 43 22.65 10.15 15.82
N VAL A 44 22.42 11.31 15.22
CA VAL A 44 23.13 11.73 14.00
C VAL A 44 24.63 11.91 14.28
N THR A 45 25.00 12.46 15.44
CA THR A 45 26.39 12.66 15.84
C THR A 45 27.11 11.33 16.02
N ASP A 46 26.45 10.36 16.65
CA ASP A 46 27.01 9.02 16.90
C ASP A 46 27.18 8.21 15.60
N LEU A 47 26.24 8.34 14.66
CA LEU A 47 26.33 7.69 13.36
C LEU A 47 27.35 8.38 12.44
N ALA A 48 27.48 9.70 12.51
CA ALA A 48 28.36 10.52 11.68
C ALA A 48 28.23 10.27 10.15
N PRO A 49 27.02 10.38 9.57
CA PRO A 49 26.79 10.09 8.16
C PRO A 49 27.46 11.11 7.23
N ASP A 50 27.75 10.69 5.99
CA ASP A 50 28.20 11.59 4.92
C ASP A 50 27.04 12.45 4.38
N LEU A 51 25.82 11.87 4.37
CA LEU A 51 24.61 12.47 3.83
C LEU A 51 23.37 12.03 4.62
N ILE A 52 22.47 12.97 4.90
CA ILE A 52 21.16 12.69 5.48
C ILE A 52 20.10 12.90 4.40
N ILE A 53 19.27 11.88 4.16
CA ILE A 53 18.11 11.97 3.28
C ILE A 53 16.86 11.80 4.14
N CYS A 54 15.87 12.65 3.93
CA CYS A 54 14.61 12.63 4.65
C CYS A 54 13.43 12.34 3.69
N PRO A 55 13.16 11.06 3.33
CA PRO A 55 12.07 10.69 2.43
C PRO A 55 10.66 10.98 2.98
N PHE A 56 10.52 11.01 4.31
CA PHE A 56 9.22 11.22 4.95
C PHE A 56 9.37 11.83 6.36
N LEU A 57 8.93 13.08 6.54
CA LEU A 57 8.96 13.78 7.81
C LEU A 57 7.60 14.40 8.18
N LYS A 58 7.27 14.33 9.47
CA LYS A 58 6.18 15.09 10.10
C LYS A 58 6.70 16.21 11.01
N HIS A 59 7.96 16.11 11.41
CA HIS A 59 8.62 17.02 12.34
C HIS A 59 9.81 17.67 11.65
N ARG A 60 10.22 18.85 12.14
CA ARG A 60 11.38 19.57 11.62
C ARG A 60 12.67 18.86 12.03
N VAL A 61 13.65 18.85 11.14
CA VAL A 61 15.01 18.44 11.47
C VAL A 61 15.64 19.49 12.40
N PRO A 62 16.30 19.12 13.51
CA PRO A 62 16.95 20.08 14.41
C PRO A 62 18.01 20.93 13.72
N GLU A 63 18.12 22.21 14.10
CA GLU A 63 19.11 23.16 13.55
C GLU A 63 20.54 22.66 13.64
N LYS A 64 20.90 22.05 14.77
CA LYS A 64 22.24 21.47 14.98
C LYS A 64 22.59 20.40 13.94
N VAL A 65 21.59 19.67 13.44
CA VAL A 65 21.77 18.59 12.47
C VAL A 65 21.99 19.17 11.08
N TRP A 66 21.02 19.91 10.53
CA TRP A 66 21.13 20.35 9.13
C TRP A 66 22.20 21.42 8.88
N ARG A 67 22.71 22.07 9.94
CA ARG A 67 23.89 22.95 9.84
C ARG A 67 25.22 22.20 9.78
N ALA A 68 25.29 21.01 10.37
CA ALA A 68 26.51 20.23 10.49
C ALA A 68 26.65 19.16 9.40
N TRP A 69 25.53 18.60 8.93
CA TRP A 69 25.50 17.56 7.89
C TRP A 69 24.65 17.98 6.68
N PRO A 70 25.08 17.67 5.44
CA PRO A 70 24.23 17.78 4.26
C PRO A 70 22.93 17.00 4.50
N THR A 71 21.82 17.73 4.54
CA THR A 71 20.50 17.17 4.86
C THR A 71 19.54 17.53 3.74
N VAL A 72 19.01 16.52 3.06
CA VAL A 72 18.12 16.68 1.91
C VAL A 72 16.73 16.13 2.23
N ILE A 73 15.72 16.98 2.14
CA ILE A 73 14.31 16.67 2.36
C ILE A 73 13.64 16.38 1.03
N ILE A 74 12.92 15.25 0.94
CA ILE A 74 12.11 14.92 -0.23
C ILE A 74 10.71 15.51 -0.03
N HIS A 75 10.44 16.60 -0.71
CA HIS A 75 9.15 17.30 -0.67
C HIS A 75 8.23 16.79 -1.78
N PRO A 76 7.00 16.32 -1.47
CA PRO A 76 6.04 15.82 -2.47
C PRO A 76 5.31 16.98 -3.21
N GLY A 77 6.08 17.98 -3.64
CA GLY A 77 5.64 19.15 -4.38
C GLY A 77 6.70 19.59 -5.40
N PRO A 78 6.27 20.19 -6.53
CA PRO A 78 7.18 20.75 -7.53
C PRO A 78 7.86 22.02 -7.01
N VAL A 79 8.86 22.50 -7.74
CA VAL A 79 9.57 23.75 -7.44
C VAL A 79 8.60 24.91 -7.19
N GLY A 80 8.71 25.54 -6.02
CA GLY A 80 7.88 26.65 -5.57
C GLY A 80 6.71 26.27 -4.67
N ASP A 81 6.33 24.99 -4.63
CA ASP A 81 5.38 24.48 -3.64
C ASP A 81 6.07 24.34 -2.27
N ARG A 82 5.40 24.81 -1.21
CA ARG A 82 5.89 24.70 0.17
C ARG A 82 4.74 24.40 1.11
N GLY A 83 4.97 23.58 2.13
CA GLY A 83 4.04 23.35 3.23
C GLY A 83 3.53 21.91 3.35
N PRO A 84 2.77 21.61 4.41
CA PRO A 84 2.54 20.23 4.86
C PRO A 84 1.35 19.53 4.18
N SER A 85 0.77 20.09 3.13
CA SER A 85 -0.46 19.57 2.50
C SER A 85 -0.42 19.60 0.96
N SER A 86 0.78 19.52 0.38
CA SER A 86 1.03 19.60 -1.07
C SER A 86 0.12 18.70 -1.90
N LEU A 87 0.08 17.40 -1.59
CA LEU A 87 -0.75 16.45 -2.34
C LEU A 87 -2.26 16.65 -2.10
N ASP A 88 -2.65 17.06 -0.90
CA ASP A 88 -4.03 17.38 -0.57
C ASP A 88 -4.54 18.52 -1.46
N TYR A 89 -3.72 19.57 -1.63
CA TYR A 89 -4.02 20.68 -2.50
C TYR A 89 -4.01 20.28 -3.98
N ALA A 90 -2.97 19.56 -4.44
CA ALA A 90 -2.84 19.15 -5.83
C ALA A 90 -4.06 18.34 -6.33
N ILE A 91 -4.56 17.42 -5.49
CA ILE A 91 -5.74 16.62 -5.81
C ILE A 91 -7.03 17.48 -5.74
N THR A 92 -7.15 18.32 -4.71
CA THR A 92 -8.33 19.17 -4.51
C THR A 92 -8.54 20.14 -5.67
N ASP A 93 -7.45 20.78 -6.10
CA ASP A 93 -7.45 21.80 -7.16
C ASP A 93 -7.40 21.19 -8.57
N ALA A 94 -7.35 19.86 -8.67
CA ALA A 94 -7.28 19.12 -9.92
C ALA A 94 -6.12 19.58 -10.81
N GLU A 95 -4.94 19.77 -10.21
CA GLU A 95 -3.74 20.13 -10.96
C GLU A 95 -3.47 19.08 -12.05
N PRO A 96 -3.21 19.47 -13.31
CA PRO A 96 -2.99 18.52 -14.40
C PRO A 96 -1.58 17.89 -14.35
N ARG A 97 -0.67 18.54 -13.63
CA ARG A 97 0.73 18.15 -13.47
C ARG A 97 1.17 18.50 -12.06
N TRP A 98 1.96 17.62 -11.46
CA TRP A 98 2.57 17.84 -10.16
C TRP A 98 4.05 17.44 -10.18
N GLY A 99 4.70 17.37 -9.03
CA GLY A 99 6.10 16.98 -8.95
C GLY A 99 6.61 16.71 -7.55
N VAL A 100 7.90 16.38 -7.49
CA VAL A 100 8.68 16.16 -6.27
C VAL A 100 9.94 17.02 -6.36
N THR A 101 10.38 17.53 -5.22
CA THR A 101 11.61 18.31 -5.12
C THR A 101 12.46 17.81 -3.95
N ALA A 102 13.73 17.52 -4.22
CA ALA A 102 14.72 17.28 -3.18
C ALA A 102 15.35 18.61 -2.79
N LEU A 103 15.17 19.02 -1.53
CA LEU A 103 15.48 20.33 -1.01
C LEU A 103 16.52 20.22 0.12
N GLN A 104 17.53 21.09 0.12
CA GLN A 104 18.41 21.22 1.28
C GLN A 104 17.60 21.71 2.49
N ALA A 105 17.80 21.11 3.66
CA ALA A 105 17.18 21.59 4.89
C ALA A 105 17.75 22.98 5.28
N VAL A 106 16.84 23.91 5.57
CA VAL A 106 17.12 25.26 6.08
C VAL A 106 16.07 25.63 7.13
N GLU A 107 16.22 26.79 7.78
CA GLU A 107 15.29 27.26 8.83
C GLU A 107 13.84 27.42 8.31
N GLU A 108 13.68 28.04 7.14
CA GLU A 108 12.37 28.22 6.51
C GLU A 108 11.90 26.91 5.86
N MET A 109 10.66 26.51 6.15
CA MET A 109 10.09 25.24 5.69
C MET A 109 10.03 25.18 4.16
N ASP A 110 10.56 24.11 3.60
CA ASP A 110 10.59 23.81 2.16
C ASP A 110 11.17 24.95 1.31
N ALA A 111 12.05 25.78 1.88
CA ALA A 111 12.61 26.96 1.22
C ALA A 111 14.05 26.79 0.76
N GLY A 112 14.69 25.67 1.08
CA GLY A 112 16.11 25.49 0.82
C GLY A 112 16.46 25.24 -0.64
N PRO A 113 17.73 25.43 -1.02
CA PRO A 113 18.24 25.14 -2.36
C PRO A 113 17.88 23.74 -2.87
N ILE A 114 17.68 23.63 -4.18
CA ILE A 114 17.20 22.43 -4.87
C ILE A 114 18.36 21.56 -5.30
N TRP A 115 18.31 20.31 -4.88
CA TRP A 115 19.23 19.26 -5.31
C TRP A 115 18.73 18.59 -6.59
N ALA A 116 17.45 18.19 -6.62
CA ALA A 116 16.84 17.53 -7.75
C ALA A 116 15.34 17.83 -7.79
N THR A 117 14.72 17.72 -8.97
CA THR A 117 13.27 17.80 -9.12
C THR A 117 12.77 16.94 -10.27
N ARG A 118 11.55 16.42 -10.14
CA ARG A 118 10.85 15.65 -11.16
C ARG A 118 9.39 16.09 -11.22
N THR A 119 8.81 16.05 -12.41
CA THR A 119 7.39 16.33 -12.61
C THR A 119 6.70 15.17 -13.30
N PHE A 120 5.43 14.96 -13.01
CA PHE A 120 4.61 13.90 -13.58
C PHE A 120 3.19 14.40 -13.86
N GLY A 121 2.49 13.75 -14.80
CA GLY A 121 1.08 14.00 -15.07
C GLY A 121 0.22 13.47 -13.93
N MET A 122 -0.77 14.25 -13.50
CA MET A 122 -1.73 13.78 -12.49
C MET A 122 -2.72 12.81 -13.14
N PRO A 123 -3.17 11.75 -12.44
CA PRO A 123 -4.16 10.82 -12.97
C PRO A 123 -5.43 11.55 -13.43
N PRO A 124 -5.99 11.22 -14.62
CA PRO A 124 -7.16 11.91 -15.16
C PRO A 124 -8.42 11.65 -14.32
N ILE A 125 -8.47 10.52 -13.62
CA ILE A 125 -9.48 10.19 -12.63
C ILE A 125 -8.82 10.30 -11.25
N PRO A 126 -9.43 11.00 -10.27
CA PRO A 126 -8.85 11.11 -8.94
C PRO A 126 -8.62 9.74 -8.30
N VAL A 127 -7.39 9.48 -7.88
CA VAL A 127 -7.01 8.33 -7.07
C VAL A 127 -6.82 8.76 -5.61
N PRO A 128 -6.96 7.85 -4.62
CA PRO A 128 -6.63 8.16 -3.23
C PRO A 128 -5.24 8.80 -3.11
N LYS A 129 -5.07 9.80 -2.23
CA LYS A 129 -3.78 10.43 -1.97
C LYS A 129 -2.69 9.42 -1.61
N SER A 130 -3.01 8.34 -0.89
CA SER A 130 -2.04 7.26 -0.62
C SER A 130 -1.61 6.51 -1.87
N ALA A 131 -2.50 6.31 -2.84
CA ALA A 131 -2.16 5.73 -4.14
C ALA A 131 -1.27 6.67 -4.96
N LEU A 132 -1.59 7.97 -4.99
CA LEU A 132 -0.75 8.98 -5.64
C LEU A 132 0.66 9.03 -5.01
N TYR A 133 0.73 9.00 -3.67
CA TYR A 133 1.97 9.00 -2.90
C TYR A 133 2.84 7.76 -3.18
N ASN A 134 2.24 6.57 -3.18
CA ASN A 134 2.96 5.30 -3.37
C ASN A 134 3.27 4.99 -4.84
N GLY A 135 2.60 5.65 -5.80
CA GLY A 135 2.85 5.52 -7.23
C GLY A 135 3.70 6.67 -7.77
N PRO A 136 3.14 7.60 -8.57
CA PRO A 136 3.92 8.62 -9.29
C PRO A 136 4.83 9.48 -8.40
N VAL A 137 4.41 9.82 -7.18
CA VAL A 137 5.22 10.60 -6.23
C VAL A 137 6.44 9.80 -5.77
N ALA A 138 6.24 8.54 -5.39
CA ALA A 138 7.35 7.69 -4.94
C ALA A 138 8.34 7.39 -6.08
N ASP A 139 7.86 7.21 -7.31
CA ASP A 139 8.73 7.03 -8.48
C ASP A 139 9.58 8.28 -8.75
N ALA A 140 8.96 9.46 -8.80
CA ALA A 140 9.65 10.74 -8.93
C ALA A 140 10.63 11.01 -7.77
N ALA A 141 10.26 10.63 -6.54
CA ALA A 141 11.11 10.74 -5.37
C ALA A 141 12.35 9.84 -5.45
N MET A 142 12.21 8.61 -5.93
CA MET A 142 13.35 7.69 -6.11
C MET A 142 14.34 8.23 -7.14
N GLU A 143 13.87 8.79 -8.25
CA GLU A 143 14.74 9.46 -9.22
C GLU A 143 15.48 10.66 -8.61
N CYS A 144 14.78 11.46 -7.78
CA CYS A 144 15.41 12.56 -7.05
C CYS A 144 16.46 12.06 -6.04
N ILE A 145 16.19 10.96 -5.33
CA ILE A 145 17.12 10.38 -4.34
C ILE A 145 18.40 9.90 -5.03
N ALA A 146 18.28 9.19 -6.15
CA ALA A 146 19.44 8.74 -6.92
C ALA A 146 20.30 9.93 -7.39
N GLU A 147 19.67 10.98 -7.93
CA GLU A 147 20.38 12.19 -8.36
C GLU A 147 21.01 12.96 -7.19
N VAL A 148 20.36 12.97 -6.01
CA VAL A 148 20.93 13.56 -4.79
C VAL A 148 22.22 12.84 -4.38
N VAL A 149 22.22 11.50 -4.41
CA VAL A 149 23.41 10.71 -4.05
C VAL A 149 24.54 10.92 -5.06
N GLU A 150 24.24 10.92 -6.35
CA GLU A 150 25.21 11.25 -7.40
C GLU A 150 25.86 12.61 -7.16
N LYS A 151 25.04 13.63 -6.88
CA LYS A 151 25.49 15.00 -6.60
C LYS A 151 26.25 15.14 -5.30
N ALA A 152 25.91 14.36 -4.28
CA ALA A 152 26.62 14.38 -3.00
C ALA A 152 28.03 13.78 -3.09
N LEU A 153 28.30 12.95 -4.11
CA LEU A 153 29.64 12.45 -4.42
C LEU A 153 30.50 13.50 -5.15
N ASP A 154 29.90 14.51 -5.76
CA ASP A 154 30.61 15.58 -6.47
C ASP A 154 30.96 16.72 -5.49
N PRO A 155 32.25 16.92 -5.15
CA PRO A 155 32.67 17.96 -4.23
C PRO A 155 32.49 19.38 -4.77
N ASP A 156 32.33 19.54 -6.09
CA ASP A 156 32.12 20.84 -6.74
C ASP A 156 30.63 21.17 -6.91
N PHE A 157 29.72 20.23 -6.59
CA PHE A 157 28.29 20.45 -6.69
C PHE A 157 27.81 21.49 -5.68
N THR A 158 26.95 22.40 -6.13
CA THR A 158 26.22 23.35 -5.28
C THR A 158 24.74 23.31 -5.66
N PRO A 159 23.81 23.15 -4.70
CA PRO A 159 22.39 23.11 -4.99
C PRO A 159 21.87 24.48 -5.46
N VAL A 160 20.85 24.47 -6.31
CA VAL A 160 20.35 25.66 -7.01
C VAL A 160 19.39 26.44 -6.11
N PRO A 161 19.57 27.75 -5.87
CA PRO A 161 18.59 28.56 -5.14
C PRO A 161 17.17 28.45 -5.76
N GLN A 162 16.13 28.37 -4.93
CA GLN A 162 14.77 28.13 -5.44
C GLN A 162 14.26 29.23 -6.38
N GLU A 163 14.73 30.46 -6.19
CA GLU A 163 14.38 31.62 -7.00
C GLU A 163 14.95 31.52 -8.43
N GLU A 164 16.03 30.76 -8.60
CA GLU A 164 16.72 30.55 -9.88
C GLU A 164 16.25 29.28 -10.59
N ALA A 165 15.58 28.37 -9.87
CA ALA A 165 15.13 27.11 -10.41
C ALA A 165 13.89 27.24 -11.33
N PRO A 166 13.84 26.53 -12.47
CA PRO A 166 12.67 26.53 -13.34
C PRO A 166 11.40 26.04 -12.66
N ARG A 167 10.30 26.78 -12.81
CA ARG A 167 8.98 26.42 -12.28
C ARG A 167 8.13 25.73 -13.35
N ALA A 168 8.24 24.41 -13.44
CA ALA A 168 7.48 23.60 -14.39
C ALA A 168 5.98 23.51 -14.08
N VAL A 169 5.57 23.82 -12.84
CA VAL A 169 4.18 23.94 -12.40
C VAL A 169 3.94 25.38 -11.92
N PRO A 170 3.45 26.28 -12.79
CA PRO A 170 3.40 27.72 -12.50
C PRO A 170 2.54 28.13 -11.30
N HIS A 171 1.54 27.31 -10.94
CA HIS A 171 0.62 27.57 -9.84
C HIS A 171 1.13 27.06 -8.48
N ALA A 172 2.26 26.35 -8.46
CA ALA A 172 2.92 25.90 -7.24
C ALA A 172 3.36 27.11 -6.38
N THR A 173 2.93 27.10 -5.13
CA THR A 173 3.15 28.22 -4.20
C THR A 173 3.17 27.72 -2.75
N THR A 174 3.64 28.56 -1.82
CA THR A 174 3.58 28.29 -0.39
C THR A 174 2.12 28.22 0.07
N ARG A 175 1.74 27.10 0.70
CA ARG A 175 0.38 26.88 1.21
C ARG A 175 0.40 26.42 2.67
N PRO A 176 -0.56 26.88 3.50
CA PRO A 176 -0.64 26.47 4.89
C PRO A 176 -1.11 25.01 5.01
N LEU A 177 -1.12 24.48 6.23
CA LEU A 177 -1.81 23.21 6.50
C LEU A 177 -3.29 23.30 6.10
N LEU A 178 -3.76 22.37 5.25
CA LEU A 178 -5.16 22.30 4.85
C LEU A 178 -6.01 21.81 6.03
N LYS A 179 -6.82 22.71 6.61
CA LYS A 179 -7.59 22.46 7.83
C LYS A 179 -8.81 21.60 7.56
N ARG A 180 -9.41 21.07 8.63
CA ARG A 180 -10.58 20.17 8.55
C ARG A 180 -11.77 20.82 7.83
N ASP A 181 -12.08 22.08 8.13
CA ASP A 181 -13.24 22.76 7.57
C ASP A 181 -13.09 23.04 6.07
N GLU A 182 -11.85 23.20 5.59
CA GLU A 182 -11.54 23.43 4.17
C GLU A 182 -11.69 22.14 3.33
N ARG A 183 -11.69 20.96 3.98
CA ARG A 183 -11.86 19.65 3.33
C ARG A 183 -13.32 19.26 3.13
N LEU A 184 -14.24 19.94 3.81
CA LEU A 184 -15.67 19.62 3.76
C LEU A 184 -16.22 19.79 2.32
N PHE A 185 -17.30 19.07 2.04
CA PHE A 185 -18.09 19.23 0.83
C PHE A 185 -19.56 19.29 1.19
N ASP A 186 -20.36 19.82 0.27
CA ASP A 186 -21.81 19.73 0.33
C ASP A 186 -22.27 18.69 -0.69
N TRP A 187 -23.22 17.82 -0.33
CA TRP A 187 -23.71 16.79 -1.25
C TRP A 187 -24.36 17.38 -2.52
N SER A 188 -24.82 18.64 -2.48
CA SER A 188 -25.32 19.38 -3.65
C SER A 188 -24.24 19.78 -4.66
N GLN A 189 -22.97 19.53 -4.36
CA GLN A 189 -21.88 19.72 -5.33
C GLN A 189 -21.84 18.57 -6.35
N PRO A 190 -21.19 18.75 -7.51
CA PRO A 190 -21.01 17.68 -8.49
C PRO A 190 -20.26 16.48 -7.90
N ALA A 191 -20.67 15.25 -8.27
CA ALA A 191 -20.07 14.02 -7.78
C ALA A 191 -18.53 13.97 -7.94
N SER A 192 -18.02 14.53 -9.05
CA SER A 192 -16.57 14.57 -9.32
C SER A 192 -15.79 15.44 -8.32
N GLU A 193 -16.39 16.52 -7.81
CA GLU A 193 -15.75 17.38 -6.79
C GLU A 193 -15.73 16.68 -5.43
N ILE A 194 -16.83 16.02 -5.07
CA ILE A 194 -16.93 15.26 -3.83
C ILE A 194 -15.89 14.12 -3.82
N VAL A 195 -15.79 13.36 -4.92
CA VAL A 195 -14.78 12.29 -5.07
C VAL A 195 -13.36 12.87 -4.92
N ARG A 196 -13.04 14.01 -5.54
CA ARG A 196 -11.72 14.66 -5.39
C ARG A 196 -11.40 15.02 -3.95
N ARG A 197 -12.34 15.65 -3.24
CA ARG A 197 -12.14 16.05 -1.83
C ARG A 197 -11.91 14.85 -0.92
N ILE A 198 -12.65 13.75 -1.16
CA ILE A 198 -12.45 12.50 -0.42
C ILE A 198 -11.09 11.88 -0.77
N ALA A 199 -10.74 11.80 -2.05
CA ALA A 199 -9.46 11.27 -2.53
C ALA A 199 -8.26 12.03 -1.94
N ALA A 200 -8.30 13.36 -1.89
CA ALA A 200 -7.29 14.23 -1.27
C ALA A 200 -7.06 13.94 0.23
N SER A 201 -8.04 13.34 0.88
CA SER A 201 -8.03 13.00 2.31
C SER A 201 -7.93 11.50 2.57
N ASP A 202 -7.66 10.68 1.55
CA ASP A 202 -7.56 9.21 1.63
C ASP A 202 -6.10 8.75 1.49
N SER A 203 -5.46 8.15 2.49
CA SER A 203 -6.02 7.43 3.64
C SER A 203 -6.16 8.21 4.94
N THR A 204 -5.74 9.48 4.94
CA THR A 204 -5.83 10.37 6.11
C THR A 204 -5.97 11.84 5.68
N PRO A 205 -6.78 12.66 6.37
CA PRO A 205 -7.55 12.36 7.59
C PRO A 205 -8.95 11.77 7.36
N GLY A 206 -9.40 11.64 6.11
CA GLY A 206 -10.80 11.42 5.71
C GLY A 206 -11.60 12.72 5.75
N VAL A 207 -12.72 12.76 5.02
CA VAL A 207 -13.59 13.95 4.99
C VAL A 207 -14.80 13.74 5.86
N ARG A 208 -15.02 14.64 6.84
CA ARG A 208 -16.20 14.59 7.70
C ARG A 208 -17.46 14.91 6.88
N THR A 209 -18.46 14.04 6.97
CA THR A 209 -19.77 14.23 6.33
C THR A 209 -20.88 13.58 7.16
N GLU A 210 -22.13 13.92 6.87
CA GLU A 210 -23.30 13.21 7.38
C GLU A 210 -23.79 12.21 6.34
N LEU A 211 -23.96 10.95 6.75
CA LEU A 211 -24.48 9.90 5.90
C LEU A 211 -25.29 8.91 6.73
N GLY A 212 -26.51 8.60 6.30
CA GLY A 212 -27.41 7.71 7.03
C GLY A 212 -27.74 8.17 8.46
N GLY A 213 -27.74 9.50 8.70
CA GLY A 213 -27.94 10.09 10.04
C GLY A 213 -26.74 9.97 10.98
N LEU A 214 -25.59 9.51 10.49
CA LEU A 214 -24.34 9.42 11.24
C LEU A 214 -23.33 10.45 10.76
N ILE A 215 -22.58 11.04 11.71
CA ILE A 215 -21.43 11.88 11.40
C ILE A 215 -20.22 10.97 11.27
N VAL A 216 -19.67 10.87 10.06
CA VAL A 216 -18.62 9.93 9.69
C VAL A 216 -17.48 10.65 8.97
N HIS A 217 -16.33 9.99 8.82
CA HIS A 217 -15.30 10.38 7.85
C HIS A 217 -15.34 9.42 6.66
N ALA A 218 -15.43 9.95 5.45
CA ALA A 218 -15.49 9.19 4.22
C ALA A 218 -14.09 8.97 3.60
N TYR A 219 -13.92 7.79 2.99
CA TYR A 219 -12.75 7.30 2.26
C TYR A 219 -13.22 6.40 1.10
N ASP A 220 -12.31 5.98 0.22
CA ASP A 220 -12.57 5.02 -0.86
C ASP A 220 -13.76 5.47 -1.73
N ALA A 221 -13.68 6.70 -2.22
CA ALA A 221 -14.75 7.31 -3.02
C ALA A 221 -14.55 7.07 -4.51
N HIS A 222 -15.61 6.63 -5.18
CA HIS A 222 -15.61 6.33 -6.61
C HIS A 222 -16.74 7.07 -7.31
N LEU A 223 -16.46 7.51 -8.54
CA LEU A 223 -17.44 8.21 -9.35
C LEU A 223 -18.45 7.21 -9.92
N GLY A 224 -19.74 7.42 -9.63
CA GLY A 224 -20.83 6.60 -10.12
C GLY A 224 -21.50 7.12 -11.40
N GLY A 225 -22.40 6.30 -11.94
CA GLY A 225 -23.26 6.65 -13.06
C GLY A 225 -24.37 7.62 -12.69
N LYS A 226 -25.31 7.82 -13.63
CA LYS A 226 -26.50 8.64 -13.43
C LYS A 226 -27.43 7.98 -12.40
N VAL A 227 -28.00 8.79 -11.50
CA VAL A 227 -29.05 8.37 -10.57
C VAL A 227 -30.40 8.62 -11.24
N GLU A 228 -31.20 7.56 -11.40
CA GLU A 228 -32.50 7.67 -12.07
C GLU A 228 -33.60 8.24 -11.17
N SER A 229 -33.40 8.20 -9.85
CA SER A 229 -34.34 8.74 -8.88
C SER A 229 -34.14 10.24 -8.67
N ALA A 230 -35.23 10.97 -8.45
CA ALA A 230 -35.20 12.37 -8.00
C ALA A 230 -34.82 12.50 -6.51
N ALA A 231 -33.94 11.62 -6.03
CA ALA A 231 -33.51 11.60 -4.64
C ALA A 231 -32.71 12.87 -4.30
N PRO A 232 -32.98 13.52 -3.16
CA PRO A 232 -32.19 14.67 -2.74
C PRO A 232 -30.70 14.32 -2.60
N PRO A 233 -29.77 15.25 -2.90
CA PRO A 233 -28.35 15.01 -2.67
C PRO A 233 -28.06 14.60 -1.20
N GLY A 234 -27.15 13.65 -1.02
CA GLY A 234 -26.82 13.03 0.27
C GLY A 234 -27.68 11.82 0.62
N THR A 235 -28.70 11.50 -0.19
CA THR A 235 -29.51 10.29 -0.03
C THR A 235 -28.73 9.06 -0.51
N ILE A 236 -28.75 7.98 0.28
CA ILE A 236 -28.24 6.68 -0.18
C ILE A 236 -29.25 6.10 -1.18
N VAL A 237 -28.82 5.95 -2.43
CA VAL A 237 -29.66 5.53 -3.55
C VAL A 237 -29.37 4.11 -4.04
N GLY A 238 -28.31 3.48 -3.53
CA GLY A 238 -27.97 2.11 -3.86
C GLY A 238 -26.91 1.53 -2.95
N LYS A 239 -26.71 0.21 -3.06
CA LYS A 239 -25.62 -0.52 -2.41
C LYS A 239 -25.07 -1.60 -3.34
N TYR A 240 -23.81 -1.94 -3.15
CA TYR A 240 -23.14 -3.04 -3.83
C TYR A 240 -22.12 -3.60 -2.85
N GLU A 241 -22.24 -4.89 -2.53
CA GLU A 241 -21.43 -5.53 -1.49
C GLU A 241 -21.45 -4.69 -0.19
N ASP A 242 -20.29 -4.23 0.27
CA ASP A 242 -20.16 -3.45 1.50
C ASP A 242 -20.05 -1.93 1.26
N ALA A 243 -20.27 -1.48 0.03
CA ALA A 243 -20.25 -0.08 -0.39
C ALA A 243 -21.65 0.49 -0.63
N VAL A 244 -21.76 1.82 -0.55
CA VAL A 244 -23.03 2.54 -0.75
C VAL A 244 -22.89 3.62 -1.83
N ALA A 245 -23.94 3.79 -2.64
CA ALA A 245 -24.07 4.85 -3.62
C ALA A 245 -24.89 6.00 -3.04
N VAL A 246 -24.36 7.22 -3.10
CA VAL A 246 -24.97 8.43 -2.55
C VAL A 246 -25.24 9.43 -3.66
N ALA A 247 -26.46 9.96 -3.75
CA ALA A 247 -26.80 10.98 -4.75
C ALA A 247 -26.00 12.28 -4.53
N ALA A 248 -25.45 12.83 -5.60
CA ALA A 248 -24.81 14.15 -5.64
C ALA A 248 -25.71 15.17 -6.35
N GLY A 249 -25.30 16.44 -6.39
CA GLY A 249 -26.11 17.53 -6.95
C GLY A 249 -26.19 17.61 -8.48
N ASP A 250 -25.45 16.76 -9.20
CA ASP A 250 -25.41 16.70 -10.67
C ASP A 250 -26.05 15.42 -11.25
N ASP A 251 -27.06 14.87 -10.56
CA ASP A 251 -27.77 13.62 -10.91
C ASP A 251 -26.85 12.40 -11.06
N ARG A 252 -25.68 12.41 -10.41
CA ARG A 252 -24.74 11.29 -10.37
C ARG A 252 -24.59 10.74 -8.97
N ALA A 253 -24.11 9.50 -8.89
CA ALA A 253 -23.76 8.88 -7.62
C ALA A 253 -22.29 9.11 -7.25
N VAL A 254 -22.02 9.25 -5.96
CA VAL A 254 -20.71 9.03 -5.35
C VAL A 254 -20.79 7.72 -4.59
N TRP A 255 -19.94 6.76 -4.96
CA TRP A 255 -19.80 5.52 -4.24
C TRP A 255 -18.81 5.68 -3.11
N ILE A 256 -19.13 5.16 -1.93
CA ILE A 256 -18.28 5.19 -0.74
C ILE A 256 -18.05 3.76 -0.27
N GLY A 257 -16.80 3.30 -0.35
CA GLY A 257 -16.41 1.95 0.09
C GLY A 257 -16.07 1.89 1.59
N ARG A 258 -15.52 2.96 2.16
CA ARG A 258 -15.00 2.95 3.54
C ARG A 258 -15.45 4.19 4.34
N LEU A 259 -15.82 3.94 5.59
CA LEU A 259 -16.24 4.97 6.55
C LEU A 259 -15.49 4.80 7.87
N LYS A 260 -15.37 5.90 8.61
CA LYS A 260 -14.90 5.89 10.00
C LYS A 260 -15.85 6.68 10.88
N HIS A 261 -16.54 5.99 11.79
CA HIS A 261 -17.33 6.66 12.81
C HIS A 261 -16.40 7.19 13.93
N PRO A 262 -16.43 8.48 14.27
CA PRO A 262 -15.65 9.02 15.40
C PRO A 262 -16.13 8.39 16.72
N ARG A 263 -15.23 8.02 17.64
CA ARG A 263 -15.65 7.49 18.95
C ARG A 263 -16.29 8.61 19.79
N LYS A 264 -17.31 8.28 20.60
CA LYS A 264 -18.01 9.25 21.48
C LYS A 264 -17.10 9.92 22.51
N GLU A 265 -16.00 9.26 22.91
CA GLU A 265 -15.07 9.71 23.96
C GLU A 265 -13.80 10.38 23.43
N GLY A 266 -13.80 10.88 22.18
CA GLY A 266 -12.64 11.59 21.63
C GLY A 266 -11.48 10.70 21.14
N GLY A 267 -11.62 9.37 21.18
CA GLY A 267 -10.69 8.44 20.56
C GLY A 267 -10.80 8.38 19.03
N ASN A 268 -9.73 7.95 18.35
CA ASN A 268 -9.77 7.68 16.91
C ASN A 268 -10.75 6.53 16.63
N GLY A 269 -11.71 6.77 15.73
CA GLY A 269 -12.57 5.73 15.17
C GLY A 269 -11.78 4.70 14.37
N VAL A 270 -12.41 3.56 14.07
CA VAL A 270 -11.84 2.54 13.19
C VAL A 270 -12.41 2.71 11.79
N LYS A 271 -11.56 2.65 10.77
CA LYS A 271 -11.98 2.72 9.36
C LYS A 271 -12.44 1.33 8.92
N LEU A 272 -13.72 1.18 8.58
CA LEU A 272 -14.39 -0.07 8.19
C LEU A 272 -15.10 0.11 6.83
N SER A 273 -15.73 -0.95 6.32
CA SER A 273 -16.62 -0.84 5.16
C SER A 273 -17.81 0.06 5.46
N ALA A 274 -18.34 0.72 4.42
CA ALA A 274 -19.47 1.63 4.59
C ALA A 274 -20.69 0.92 5.18
N ALA A 275 -20.99 -0.30 4.70
CA ALA A 275 -22.06 -1.13 5.23
C ALA A 275 -21.86 -1.48 6.72
N ALA A 276 -20.63 -1.83 7.14
CA ALA A 276 -20.35 -2.15 8.55
C ALA A 276 -20.57 -0.94 9.48
N VAL A 277 -20.24 0.27 9.03
CA VAL A 277 -20.45 1.50 9.84
C VAL A 277 -21.92 1.92 9.87
N LEU A 278 -22.61 1.85 8.74
CA LEU A 278 -24.01 2.29 8.63
C LEU A 278 -24.99 1.26 9.21
N GLY A 279 -24.58 0.00 9.32
CA GLY A 279 -25.44 -1.10 9.72
C GLY A 279 -26.48 -1.42 8.64
N HIS A 280 -27.77 -1.42 9.01
CA HIS A 280 -28.83 -1.72 8.05
C HIS A 280 -29.05 -0.57 7.06
N VAL A 281 -28.62 -0.77 5.81
CA VAL A 281 -28.86 0.16 4.70
C VAL A 281 -30.05 -0.31 3.84
N SER A 282 -31.16 0.42 3.94
CA SER A 282 -32.35 0.23 3.11
C SER A 282 -32.20 0.94 1.75
N ALA A 283 -31.43 0.34 0.85
CA ALA A 283 -31.22 0.80 -0.52
C ALA A 283 -31.22 -0.39 -1.50
N PRO A 284 -31.62 -0.20 -2.77
CA PRO A 284 -31.58 -1.26 -3.76
C PRO A 284 -30.14 -1.69 -4.07
N HIS A 285 -29.96 -2.96 -4.46
CA HIS A 285 -28.70 -3.38 -5.03
C HIS A 285 -28.58 -2.82 -6.45
N VAL A 286 -27.49 -2.11 -6.74
CA VAL A 286 -27.25 -1.49 -8.04
C VAL A 286 -25.83 -1.79 -8.49
N GLU A 287 -25.60 -1.84 -9.80
CA GLU A 287 -24.28 -2.15 -10.35
C GLU A 287 -23.25 -1.08 -9.95
N ALA A 288 -22.14 -1.52 -9.35
CA ALA A 288 -21.03 -0.65 -8.99
C ALA A 288 -20.10 -0.36 -10.18
N PRO A 289 -19.43 0.81 -10.20
CA PRO A 289 -18.37 1.10 -11.16
C PRO A 289 -17.23 0.08 -10.99
N LEU A 290 -16.57 -0.27 -12.09
CA LEU A 290 -15.46 -1.24 -12.09
C LEU A 290 -14.39 -0.89 -11.06
N SER A 291 -14.06 0.38 -10.90
CA SER A 291 -13.05 0.84 -9.94
C SER A 291 -13.36 0.53 -8.47
N LEU A 292 -14.61 0.21 -8.13
CA LEU A 292 -15.04 -0.14 -6.77
C LEU A 292 -15.09 -1.65 -6.54
N ARG A 293 -15.31 -2.46 -7.58
CA ARG A 293 -15.53 -3.92 -7.46
C ARG A 293 -14.34 -4.58 -6.78
N GLU A 294 -14.63 -5.47 -5.82
CA GLU A 294 -13.59 -6.17 -5.07
C GLU A 294 -12.93 -7.28 -5.91
N VAL A 295 -13.68 -7.89 -6.83
CA VAL A 295 -13.22 -8.98 -7.70
C VAL A 295 -13.74 -8.79 -9.12
N GLU A 296 -12.87 -9.04 -10.10
CA GLU A 296 -13.21 -9.04 -11.52
C GLU A 296 -12.48 -10.18 -12.23
N TYR A 297 -13.24 -10.98 -12.99
CA TYR A 297 -12.68 -12.03 -13.82
C TYR A 297 -12.84 -11.68 -15.30
N GLU A 298 -11.74 -11.77 -16.06
CA GLU A 298 -11.71 -11.63 -17.50
C GLU A 298 -11.03 -12.85 -18.13
N ARG A 299 -11.48 -13.27 -19.32
CA ARG A 299 -10.82 -14.33 -20.10
C ARG A 299 -10.17 -13.75 -21.34
N ILE A 300 -8.87 -14.01 -21.49
CA ILE A 300 -8.07 -13.65 -22.66
C ILE A 300 -7.49 -14.95 -23.26
N GLY A 301 -8.18 -15.53 -24.23
CA GLY A 301 -7.77 -16.78 -24.87
C GLY A 301 -7.63 -17.94 -23.85
N PRO A 302 -6.42 -18.52 -23.66
CA PRO A 302 -6.16 -19.57 -22.67
C PRO A 302 -5.89 -19.03 -21.25
N VAL A 303 -5.89 -17.71 -21.05
CA VAL A 303 -5.59 -17.05 -19.77
C VAL A 303 -6.89 -16.57 -19.12
N GLY A 304 -7.11 -16.94 -17.87
CA GLY A 304 -8.06 -16.29 -16.98
C GLY A 304 -7.35 -15.22 -16.14
N LEU A 305 -7.92 -14.04 -16.01
CA LEU A 305 -7.39 -12.93 -15.23
C LEU A 305 -8.36 -12.60 -14.10
N LEU A 306 -7.97 -12.89 -12.86
CA LEU A 306 -8.69 -12.53 -11.65
C LEU A 306 -8.02 -11.34 -10.97
N THR A 307 -8.65 -10.17 -11.08
CA THR A 307 -8.22 -8.94 -10.42
C THR A 307 -8.91 -8.81 -9.07
N VAL A 308 -8.13 -8.57 -8.02
CA VAL A 308 -8.60 -8.38 -6.64
C VAL A 308 -8.26 -6.97 -6.18
N ARG A 309 -9.28 -6.24 -5.70
CA ARG A 309 -9.13 -4.91 -5.10
C ARG A 309 -9.36 -4.98 -3.59
N SER A 310 -8.29 -4.84 -2.83
CA SER A 310 -8.37 -4.65 -1.37
C SER A 310 -7.91 -3.24 -1.03
N HIS A 311 -8.82 -2.38 -0.57
CA HIS A 311 -8.48 -1.02 -0.14
C HIS A 311 -7.37 -1.06 0.93
N ASN A 312 -6.26 -0.34 0.70
CA ASN A 312 -5.04 -0.41 1.52
C ASN A 312 -4.37 -1.80 1.62
N GLY A 313 -4.74 -2.74 0.76
CA GLY A 313 -4.30 -4.14 0.81
C GLY A 313 -4.83 -4.94 1.99
N ALA A 314 -5.75 -4.40 2.80
CA ALA A 314 -6.30 -5.10 3.95
C ALA A 314 -7.43 -6.05 3.52
N MET A 315 -7.27 -7.35 3.77
CA MET A 315 -8.19 -8.40 3.34
C MET A 315 -9.03 -8.88 4.52
N GLY A 316 -10.28 -8.41 4.61
CA GLY A 316 -11.21 -8.82 5.67
C GLY A 316 -11.82 -10.19 5.41
N THR A 317 -12.36 -10.83 6.46
CA THR A 317 -12.95 -12.18 6.39
C THR A 317 -13.98 -12.35 5.27
N ILE A 318 -14.95 -11.43 5.17
CA ILE A 318 -16.01 -11.50 4.15
C ILE A 318 -15.45 -11.30 2.75
N GLN A 319 -14.49 -10.38 2.59
CA GLN A 319 -13.82 -10.15 1.31
C GLN A 319 -13.05 -11.41 0.88
N CYS A 320 -12.30 -12.05 1.78
CA CYS A 320 -11.56 -13.28 1.48
C CYS A 320 -12.49 -14.40 1.00
N ARG A 321 -13.70 -14.52 1.57
CA ARG A 321 -14.71 -15.48 1.10
C ARG A 321 -15.20 -15.14 -0.32
N ARG A 322 -15.45 -13.86 -0.63
CA ARG A 322 -15.80 -13.43 -2.00
C ARG A 322 -14.67 -13.69 -3.00
N ILE A 323 -13.43 -13.47 -2.57
CA ILE A 323 -12.23 -13.78 -3.37
C ILE A 323 -12.14 -15.28 -3.63
N LEU A 324 -12.38 -16.11 -2.62
CA LEU A 324 -12.41 -17.56 -2.78
C LEU A 324 -13.51 -17.98 -3.74
N ASP A 325 -14.74 -17.46 -3.61
CA ASP A 325 -15.84 -17.76 -4.55
C ASP A 325 -15.48 -17.37 -6.00
N ALA A 326 -14.83 -16.22 -6.20
CA ALA A 326 -14.37 -15.77 -7.52
C ALA A 326 -13.20 -16.60 -8.05
N LEU A 327 -12.31 -17.05 -7.15
CA LEU A 327 -11.19 -17.94 -7.46
C LEU A 327 -11.69 -19.32 -7.87
N ASP A 328 -12.63 -19.91 -7.14
CA ASP A 328 -13.28 -21.18 -7.49
C ASP A 328 -13.96 -21.07 -8.86
N TYR A 329 -14.71 -19.97 -9.11
CA TYR A 329 -15.28 -19.70 -10.42
C TYR A 329 -14.22 -19.65 -11.54
N ALA A 330 -13.11 -18.97 -11.30
CA ALA A 330 -12.03 -18.81 -12.27
C ALA A 330 -11.27 -20.14 -12.53
N LEU A 331 -11.07 -20.94 -11.49
CA LEU A 331 -10.44 -22.26 -11.57
C LEU A 331 -11.33 -23.30 -12.29
N ASP A 332 -12.65 -23.13 -12.25
CA ASP A 332 -13.61 -23.95 -13.00
C ASP A 332 -13.67 -23.60 -14.51
N GLN A 333 -13.05 -22.50 -14.95
CA GLN A 333 -13.04 -22.14 -16.36
C GLN A 333 -12.09 -23.03 -17.17
N ASP A 334 -12.42 -23.24 -18.45
CA ASP A 334 -11.56 -23.95 -19.41
C ASP A 334 -10.43 -23.03 -19.92
N THR A 335 -9.53 -22.66 -18.99
CA THR A 335 -8.31 -21.88 -19.21
C THR A 335 -7.10 -22.71 -18.78
N SER A 336 -5.93 -22.47 -19.38
CA SER A 336 -4.69 -23.18 -19.05
C SER A 336 -3.92 -22.50 -17.91
N VAL A 337 -4.05 -21.18 -17.82
CA VAL A 337 -3.36 -20.33 -16.85
C VAL A 337 -4.38 -19.41 -16.18
N LEU A 338 -4.33 -19.31 -14.86
CA LEU A 338 -5.05 -18.31 -14.08
C LEU A 338 -4.06 -17.31 -13.49
N VAL A 339 -4.23 -16.03 -13.80
CA VAL A 339 -3.50 -14.92 -13.19
C VAL A 339 -4.32 -14.33 -12.05
N PHE A 340 -3.80 -14.40 -10.83
CA PHE A 340 -4.28 -13.71 -9.65
C PHE A 340 -3.48 -12.41 -9.47
N LYS A 341 -4.12 -11.24 -9.59
CA LYS A 341 -3.43 -9.94 -9.49
C LYS A 341 -4.18 -8.96 -8.59
N GLY A 342 -3.44 -7.97 -8.10
CA GLY A 342 -4.02 -6.80 -7.45
C GLY A 342 -4.42 -5.71 -8.44
N THR A 343 -4.82 -4.55 -7.93
CA THR A 343 -4.89 -3.30 -8.73
C THR A 343 -3.50 -2.63 -8.77
N PRO A 344 -3.28 -1.62 -9.64
CA PRO A 344 -2.02 -0.87 -9.65
C PRO A 344 -1.65 -0.25 -8.29
N GLU A 345 -2.65 0.08 -7.46
CA GLU A 345 -2.48 0.73 -6.17
C GLU A 345 -2.29 -0.25 -5.02
N PHE A 346 -2.88 -1.45 -5.11
CA PHE A 346 -2.94 -2.39 -4.00
C PHE A 346 -2.84 -3.85 -4.47
N PHE A 347 -1.95 -4.62 -3.82
CA PHE A 347 -1.97 -6.08 -3.86
C PHE A 347 -2.60 -6.61 -2.57
N SER A 348 -1.79 -6.89 -1.54
CA SER A 348 -2.26 -7.37 -0.25
C SER A 348 -1.25 -7.09 0.86
N ASN A 349 -1.75 -6.78 2.05
CA ASN A 349 -1.03 -6.65 3.30
C ASN A 349 -1.52 -7.69 4.35
N GLY A 350 -2.29 -8.69 3.92
CA GLY A 350 -2.87 -9.72 4.80
C GLY A 350 -4.17 -9.30 5.49
N ILE A 351 -4.39 -9.82 6.69
CA ILE A 351 -5.62 -9.66 7.49
C ILE A 351 -6.05 -8.18 7.70
N ASP A 352 -7.36 -7.93 7.77
CA ASP A 352 -7.88 -6.58 8.06
C ASP A 352 -7.86 -6.29 9.56
N LEU A 353 -6.73 -5.75 10.03
CA LEU A 353 -6.53 -5.36 11.43
C LEU A 353 -7.56 -4.36 11.95
N ASN A 354 -8.15 -3.54 11.08
CA ASN A 354 -9.21 -2.62 11.46
C ASN A 354 -10.51 -3.38 11.73
N ALA A 355 -10.90 -4.30 10.84
CA ALA A 355 -12.08 -5.14 11.05
C ALA A 355 -11.94 -5.97 12.34
N ILE A 356 -10.76 -6.57 12.55
CA ILE A 356 -10.43 -7.33 13.77
C ILE A 356 -10.57 -6.46 15.02
N GLU A 357 -9.97 -5.28 15.05
CA GLU A 357 -10.02 -4.39 16.22
C GLU A 357 -11.44 -3.86 16.52
N ALA A 358 -12.30 -3.77 15.50
CA ALA A 358 -13.67 -3.30 15.65
C ALA A 358 -14.67 -4.41 15.98
N ALA A 359 -14.30 -5.68 15.82
CA ALA A 359 -15.18 -6.81 16.09
C ALA A 359 -15.53 -6.90 17.59
N GLU A 360 -16.70 -7.49 17.88
CA GLU A 360 -17.13 -7.76 19.27
C GLU A 360 -16.16 -8.72 19.97
N ASP A 361 -15.68 -9.72 19.25
CA ASP A 361 -14.60 -10.62 19.66
C ASP A 361 -13.44 -10.54 18.65
N PRO A 362 -12.44 -9.68 18.92
CA PRO A 362 -11.29 -9.53 18.04
C PRO A 362 -10.46 -10.80 17.87
N ALA A 363 -10.39 -11.68 18.88
CA ALA A 363 -9.61 -12.91 18.76
C ALA A 363 -10.30 -13.89 17.79
N LYS A 364 -11.63 -14.01 17.92
CA LYS A 364 -12.44 -14.79 16.99
C LYS A 364 -12.39 -14.23 15.56
N GLU A 365 -12.54 -12.91 15.37
CA GLU A 365 -12.44 -12.31 14.04
C GLU A 365 -11.05 -12.52 13.42
N ALA A 366 -9.97 -12.36 14.20
CA ALA A 366 -8.62 -12.63 13.70
C ALA A 366 -8.47 -14.10 13.25
N TRP A 367 -9.02 -15.04 14.02
CA TRP A 367 -9.03 -16.46 13.69
C TRP A 367 -9.83 -16.76 12.41
N GLU A 368 -11.02 -16.18 12.27
CA GLU A 368 -11.84 -16.34 11.06
C GLU A 368 -11.14 -15.73 9.84
N ASN A 369 -10.52 -14.56 9.99
CA ASN A 369 -9.86 -13.86 8.89
C ASN A 369 -8.64 -14.64 8.39
N ILE A 370 -7.78 -15.16 9.28
CA ILE A 370 -6.61 -15.92 8.85
C ILE A 370 -6.99 -17.23 8.17
N ASN A 371 -8.02 -17.93 8.68
CA ASN A 371 -8.51 -19.14 8.01
C ASN A 371 -9.06 -18.80 6.61
N ALA A 372 -9.78 -17.70 6.46
CA ALA A 372 -10.30 -17.29 5.14
C ALA A 372 -9.17 -16.94 4.14
N ILE A 373 -8.06 -16.35 4.60
CA ILE A 373 -6.88 -16.14 3.73
C ILE A 373 -6.20 -17.48 3.40
N ASN A 374 -6.11 -18.40 4.36
CA ASN A 374 -5.55 -19.74 4.12
C ASN A 374 -6.34 -20.54 3.10
N ASP A 375 -7.67 -20.37 3.06
CA ASP A 375 -8.52 -21.01 2.06
C ASP A 375 -8.15 -20.51 0.65
N VAL A 376 -7.94 -19.19 0.48
CA VAL A 376 -7.45 -18.61 -0.80
C VAL A 376 -6.07 -19.16 -1.16
N CYS A 377 -5.12 -19.19 -0.21
CA CYS A 377 -3.78 -19.74 -0.45
C CYS A 377 -3.83 -21.23 -0.81
N THR A 378 -4.74 -21.98 -0.18
CA THR A 378 -4.94 -23.40 -0.45
C THR A 378 -5.49 -23.61 -1.85
N ALA A 379 -6.47 -22.82 -2.28
CA ALA A 379 -7.00 -22.89 -3.64
C ALA A 379 -5.95 -22.57 -4.73
N LEU A 380 -5.00 -21.66 -4.45
CA LEU A 380 -3.91 -21.34 -5.39
C LEU A 380 -2.84 -22.44 -5.51
N VAL A 381 -2.56 -23.14 -4.41
CA VAL A 381 -1.42 -24.08 -4.33
C VAL A 381 -1.77 -25.52 -4.70
N THR A 382 -3.05 -25.89 -4.61
CA THR A 382 -3.52 -27.24 -4.92
C THR A 382 -3.44 -27.54 -6.41
N ASP A 383 -3.59 -28.82 -6.76
CA ASP A 383 -3.71 -29.22 -8.15
C ASP A 383 -5.12 -28.88 -8.66
N THR A 384 -5.19 -27.88 -9.54
CA THR A 384 -6.41 -27.34 -10.11
C THR A 384 -6.59 -27.68 -11.60
N GLY A 385 -5.62 -28.37 -12.22
CA GLY A 385 -5.57 -28.53 -13.68
C GLY A 385 -5.20 -27.24 -14.45
N GLN A 386 -5.02 -26.11 -13.77
CA GLN A 386 -4.46 -24.88 -14.33
C GLN A 386 -3.10 -24.57 -13.68
N LEU A 387 -2.29 -23.75 -14.36
CA LEU A 387 -1.16 -23.07 -13.72
C LEU A 387 -1.63 -21.76 -13.09
N THR A 388 -1.25 -21.49 -11.85
CA THR A 388 -1.57 -20.23 -11.17
C THR A 388 -0.38 -19.27 -11.22
N ILE A 389 -0.63 -18.01 -11.58
CA ILE A 389 0.35 -16.93 -11.56
C ILE A 389 -0.14 -15.88 -10.56
N ALA A 390 0.66 -15.53 -9.55
CA ALA A 390 0.42 -14.33 -8.74
C ALA A 390 1.21 -13.16 -9.30
N ALA A 391 0.55 -12.01 -9.49
CA ALA A 391 1.22 -10.78 -9.92
C ALA A 391 1.16 -9.70 -8.83
N TYR A 392 2.32 -9.41 -8.23
CA TYR A 392 2.49 -8.29 -7.31
C TYR A 392 2.48 -6.98 -8.09
N THR A 393 1.29 -6.42 -8.26
CA THR A 393 1.04 -5.14 -8.94
C THR A 393 1.39 -3.92 -8.09
N ALA A 394 1.49 -4.11 -6.76
CA ALA A 394 1.87 -3.10 -5.79
C ALA A 394 2.59 -3.77 -4.61
N SER A 395 3.21 -2.96 -3.74
CA SER A 395 3.88 -3.45 -2.52
C SER A 395 2.95 -4.32 -1.68
N ALA A 396 3.54 -5.37 -1.10
CA ALA A 396 2.84 -6.36 -0.31
C ALA A 396 3.59 -6.64 0.99
N GLY A 397 2.87 -6.95 2.06
CA GLY A 397 3.47 -7.19 3.36
C GLY A 397 2.81 -8.31 4.13
N ALA A 398 3.56 -8.89 5.07
CA ALA A 398 3.11 -9.97 5.94
C ALA A 398 2.43 -11.09 5.15
N GLY A 399 1.23 -11.48 5.56
CA GLY A 399 0.43 -12.51 4.89
C GLY A 399 0.14 -12.20 3.42
N GLY A 400 0.06 -10.92 3.05
CA GLY A 400 -0.12 -10.52 1.65
C GLY A 400 1.10 -10.79 0.78
N ALA A 401 2.32 -10.62 1.32
CA ALA A 401 3.53 -11.05 0.63
C ALA A 401 3.54 -12.57 0.45
N MET A 402 3.18 -13.32 1.51
CA MET A 402 3.16 -14.79 1.46
C MET A 402 2.07 -15.37 0.56
N LEU A 403 0.90 -14.72 0.48
CA LEU A 403 -0.23 -15.14 -0.35
C LEU A 403 0.17 -15.30 -1.82
N GLY A 404 0.93 -14.35 -2.38
CA GLY A 404 1.37 -14.45 -3.77
C GLY A 404 2.33 -15.63 -4.01
N LEU A 405 3.09 -16.06 -3.00
CA LEU A 405 4.00 -17.20 -3.09
C LEU A 405 3.27 -18.55 -3.15
N ALA A 406 1.96 -18.58 -2.88
CA ALA A 406 1.12 -19.77 -3.02
C ALA A 406 0.90 -20.17 -4.48
N ALA A 407 1.00 -19.22 -5.42
CA ALA A 407 0.88 -19.49 -6.84
C ALA A 407 2.08 -20.29 -7.38
N ASP A 408 1.89 -20.96 -8.52
CA ASP A 408 2.96 -21.71 -9.20
C ASP A 408 4.07 -20.77 -9.71
N VAL A 409 3.68 -19.61 -10.23
CA VAL A 409 4.58 -18.55 -10.70
C VAL A 409 4.25 -17.26 -9.94
N ALA A 410 5.27 -16.53 -9.52
CA ALA A 410 5.15 -15.21 -8.90
C ALA A 410 5.87 -14.17 -9.76
N LEU A 411 5.17 -13.13 -10.20
CA LEU A 411 5.72 -12.03 -11.00
C LEU A 411 5.54 -10.72 -10.24
N ALA A 412 6.48 -9.79 -10.36
CA ALA A 412 6.43 -8.51 -9.67
C ALA A 412 6.61 -7.33 -10.63
N ARG A 413 5.93 -6.22 -10.34
CA ARG A 413 6.16 -4.95 -11.02
C ARG A 413 7.42 -4.28 -10.48
N ASP A 414 8.27 -3.71 -11.33
CA ASP A 414 9.42 -2.92 -10.87
C ASP A 414 8.96 -1.78 -9.93
N GLY A 415 9.72 -1.56 -8.85
CA GLY A 415 9.40 -0.61 -7.79
C GLY A 415 8.52 -1.14 -6.65
N VAL A 416 8.01 -2.37 -6.75
CA VAL A 416 7.34 -3.07 -5.65
C VAL A 416 8.34 -3.42 -4.55
N VAL A 417 7.88 -3.33 -3.30
CA VAL A 417 8.59 -3.82 -2.12
C VAL A 417 7.74 -4.88 -1.44
N LEU A 418 8.36 -6.03 -1.18
CA LEU A 418 7.80 -7.13 -0.42
C LEU A 418 8.34 -7.08 1.01
N ASN A 419 7.46 -7.21 1.99
CA ASN A 419 7.83 -7.44 3.39
C ASN A 419 7.45 -8.88 3.76
N PRO A 420 8.28 -9.89 3.40
CA PRO A 420 7.96 -11.31 3.55
C PRO A 420 8.16 -11.78 5.01
N TYR A 421 7.60 -11.06 5.97
CA TYR A 421 7.74 -11.32 7.39
C TYR A 421 6.58 -10.73 8.19
N TYR A 422 6.43 -11.18 9.44
CA TYR A 422 5.34 -10.79 10.33
C TYR A 422 5.89 -9.99 11.51
N ASP A 423 5.40 -8.75 11.70
CA ASP A 423 5.91 -7.83 12.72
C ASP A 423 4.83 -7.27 13.65
N ILE A 424 3.68 -7.93 13.72
CA ILE A 424 2.58 -7.51 14.59
C ILE A 424 2.29 -8.49 15.73
N GLY A 425 3.29 -9.28 16.13
CA GLY A 425 3.13 -10.27 17.20
C GLY A 425 2.32 -11.50 16.77
N LEU A 426 2.45 -11.91 15.52
CA LEU A 426 1.86 -13.13 14.97
C LEU A 426 2.97 -13.98 14.35
N PHE A 427 2.88 -15.29 14.52
CA PHE A 427 3.72 -16.25 13.80
C PHE A 427 3.56 -16.13 12.28
N GLY A 428 2.34 -15.85 11.82
CA GLY A 428 1.97 -15.87 10.40
C GLY A 428 1.35 -17.18 9.98
N SER A 429 0.57 -17.22 8.88
CA SER A 429 -0.09 -18.47 8.50
C SER A 429 -0.46 -18.65 7.02
N GLU A 430 0.06 -17.97 6.03
CA GLU A 430 -0.46 -18.08 4.67
C GLU A 430 0.20 -19.22 3.87
N LEU A 431 0.28 -20.42 4.49
CA LEU A 431 1.11 -21.55 4.06
C LEU A 431 2.59 -21.18 3.91
N HIS A 432 3.05 -20.16 4.63
CA HIS A 432 4.39 -19.61 4.44
C HIS A 432 5.49 -20.61 4.77
N THR A 433 5.29 -21.52 5.74
CA THR A 433 6.25 -22.59 6.06
C THR A 433 6.31 -23.70 5.00
N TYR A 434 5.38 -23.67 4.04
CA TYR A 434 5.34 -24.54 2.86
C TYR A 434 5.89 -23.83 1.62
N THR A 435 5.43 -22.61 1.34
CA THR A 435 5.69 -21.88 0.09
C THR A 435 7.01 -21.13 0.12
N LEU A 436 7.38 -20.47 1.22
CA LEU A 436 8.62 -19.70 1.30
C LEU A 436 9.87 -20.60 1.20
N PRO A 437 10.00 -21.71 1.96
CA PRO A 437 11.14 -22.61 1.80
C PRO A 437 11.21 -23.29 0.43
N ARG A 438 10.08 -23.48 -0.26
CA ARG A 438 10.05 -23.98 -1.64
C ARG A 438 10.74 -23.01 -2.61
N ARG A 439 10.55 -21.70 -2.39
CA ARG A 439 11.07 -20.62 -3.23
C ARG A 439 12.57 -20.41 -2.98
N VAL A 440 12.95 -20.22 -1.72
CA VAL A 440 14.28 -19.70 -1.36
C VAL A 440 15.15 -20.67 -0.56
N GLY A 441 14.62 -21.85 -0.21
CA GLY A 441 15.25 -22.79 0.71
C GLY A 441 15.00 -22.47 2.18
N VAL A 442 15.21 -23.46 3.07
CA VAL A 442 14.84 -23.36 4.49
C VAL A 442 15.64 -22.29 5.25
N GLU A 443 16.93 -22.19 4.98
CA GLU A 443 17.83 -21.27 5.69
C GLU A 443 17.49 -19.81 5.39
N LEU A 444 17.42 -19.44 4.11
CA LEU A 444 17.06 -18.09 3.67
C LEU A 444 15.61 -17.74 4.04
N ALA A 445 14.69 -18.71 4.02
CA ALA A 445 13.33 -18.50 4.51
C ALA A 445 13.30 -18.11 5.99
N GLY A 446 14.14 -18.73 6.83
CA GLY A 446 14.30 -18.36 8.23
C GLY A 446 14.88 -16.95 8.39
N GLN A 447 15.95 -16.64 7.66
CA GLN A 447 16.58 -15.32 7.68
C GLN A 447 15.60 -14.20 7.30
N LEU A 448 14.82 -14.37 6.23
CA LEU A 448 13.82 -13.37 5.82
C LEU A 448 12.75 -13.11 6.90
N LEU A 449 12.33 -14.15 7.63
CA LEU A 449 11.35 -14.04 8.71
C LEU A 449 11.95 -13.38 9.97
N ASP A 450 13.22 -13.64 10.27
CA ASP A 450 13.92 -13.17 11.47
C ASP A 450 14.48 -11.75 11.32
N ASP A 451 15.12 -11.45 10.18
CA ASP A 451 15.77 -10.16 9.91
C ASP A 451 14.74 -9.04 9.68
N LYS A 452 13.55 -9.40 9.19
CA LYS A 452 12.41 -8.49 8.99
C LYS A 452 12.76 -7.28 8.13
N GLN A 453 13.56 -7.50 7.10
CA GLN A 453 13.97 -6.46 6.15
C GLN A 453 13.05 -6.43 4.93
N PRO A 454 12.78 -5.23 4.38
CA PRO A 454 12.06 -5.10 3.11
C PRO A 454 12.92 -5.63 1.96
N VAL A 455 12.26 -6.26 0.98
CA VAL A 455 12.89 -6.81 -0.22
C VAL A 455 12.26 -6.18 -1.45
N ASP A 456 13.02 -5.42 -2.24
CA ASP A 456 12.51 -4.87 -3.51
C ASP A 456 12.32 -5.97 -4.57
N ALA A 457 11.62 -5.64 -5.66
CA ALA A 457 11.32 -6.58 -6.75
C ALA A 457 12.57 -7.24 -7.37
N ASN A 458 13.67 -6.49 -7.54
CA ASN A 458 14.90 -7.02 -8.12
C ASN A 458 15.63 -7.94 -7.12
N ALA A 459 15.73 -7.53 -5.86
CA ALA A 459 16.25 -8.39 -4.80
C ALA A 459 15.41 -9.67 -4.66
N ALA A 460 14.09 -9.57 -4.75
CA ALA A 460 13.18 -10.71 -4.72
C ALA A 460 13.45 -11.69 -5.87
N LEU A 461 13.74 -11.20 -7.08
CA LEU A 461 14.14 -12.04 -8.21
C LEU A 461 15.47 -12.75 -7.95
N HIS A 462 16.48 -12.03 -7.46
CA HIS A 462 17.80 -12.60 -7.16
C HIS A 462 17.74 -13.67 -6.06
N LEU A 463 16.88 -13.48 -5.06
CA LEU A 463 16.66 -14.44 -3.97
C LEU A 463 15.82 -15.65 -4.40
N GLY A 464 15.10 -15.57 -5.53
CA GLY A 464 14.16 -16.60 -5.99
C GLY A 464 12.76 -16.52 -5.36
N LEU A 465 12.43 -15.40 -4.72
CA LEU A 465 11.06 -15.14 -4.21
C LEU A 465 10.05 -14.96 -5.34
N VAL A 466 10.48 -14.31 -6.44
CA VAL A 466 9.67 -14.12 -7.66
C VAL A 466 10.43 -14.66 -8.87
N ASP A 467 9.68 -15.05 -9.90
CA ASP A 467 10.18 -15.66 -11.13
C ASP A 467 10.45 -14.63 -12.23
N GLY A 468 9.97 -13.40 -12.08
CA GLY A 468 10.20 -12.33 -13.06
C GLY A 468 9.79 -10.94 -12.54
N VAL A 469 10.47 -9.92 -13.07
CA VAL A 469 10.17 -8.51 -12.81
C VAL A 469 9.81 -7.82 -14.11
N GLY A 470 8.61 -7.25 -14.16
CA GLY A 470 8.08 -6.55 -15.32
C GLY A 470 8.30 -5.03 -15.27
N PRO A 471 7.87 -4.31 -16.31
CA PRO A 471 7.98 -2.84 -16.39
C PRO A 471 7.34 -2.13 -15.20
N ARG A 472 7.89 -0.97 -14.81
CA ARG A 472 7.38 -0.16 -13.69
C ARG A 472 6.01 0.48 -13.94
N ASP A 473 5.78 0.95 -15.17
CA ASP A 473 4.52 1.59 -15.53
C ASP A 473 3.36 0.57 -15.44
N PRO A 474 2.25 0.88 -14.74
CA PRO A 474 1.17 -0.09 -14.55
C PRO A 474 0.54 -0.63 -15.85
N ALA A 475 0.39 0.21 -16.88
CA ALA A 475 -0.22 -0.24 -18.13
C ALA A 475 0.75 -1.14 -18.90
N ALA A 476 2.03 -0.76 -18.97
CA ALA A 476 3.06 -1.62 -19.56
C ALA A 476 3.26 -2.93 -18.78
N PHE A 477 3.09 -2.91 -17.46
CA PHE A 477 3.11 -4.12 -16.65
C PHE A 477 1.94 -5.05 -16.96
N ASP A 478 0.74 -4.52 -17.15
CA ASP A 478 -0.45 -5.30 -17.49
C ASP A 478 -0.31 -5.97 -18.87
N GLU A 479 0.21 -5.25 -19.87
CA GLU A 479 0.53 -5.80 -21.18
C GLU A 479 1.57 -6.92 -21.07
N TRP A 480 2.69 -6.65 -20.38
CA TRP A 480 3.75 -7.63 -20.16
C TRP A 480 3.26 -8.87 -19.39
N LEU A 481 2.38 -8.69 -18.40
CA LEU A 481 1.84 -9.77 -17.59
C LEU A 481 0.98 -10.73 -18.44
N ILE A 482 0.18 -10.19 -19.37
CA ILE A 482 -0.60 -10.99 -20.31
C ILE A 482 0.34 -11.78 -21.23
N GLU A 483 1.39 -11.14 -21.77
CA GLU A 483 2.41 -11.82 -22.57
C GLU A 483 3.08 -12.96 -21.80
N GLN A 484 3.46 -12.74 -20.53
CA GLN A 484 4.02 -13.80 -19.69
C GLN A 484 3.02 -14.94 -19.46
N ALA A 485 1.76 -14.62 -19.18
CA ALA A 485 0.73 -15.63 -18.97
C ALA A 485 0.50 -16.48 -20.24
N GLU A 486 0.50 -15.88 -21.42
CA GLU A 486 0.42 -16.60 -22.70
C GLU A 486 1.66 -17.48 -22.94
N LEU A 487 2.86 -17.02 -22.57
CA LEU A 487 4.07 -17.83 -22.63
C LEU A 487 3.97 -19.06 -21.72
N TYR A 488 3.47 -18.90 -20.49
CA TYR A 488 3.22 -20.03 -19.58
C TYR A 488 2.08 -20.94 -20.05
N ALA A 489 1.12 -20.42 -20.82
CA ALA A 489 0.05 -21.20 -21.43
C ALA A 489 0.51 -22.02 -22.66
N SER A 490 1.71 -21.76 -23.20
CA SER A 490 2.24 -22.56 -24.30
C SER A 490 2.44 -24.03 -23.87
N PRO A 491 2.16 -25.02 -24.75
CA PRO A 491 2.15 -26.44 -24.34
C PRO A 491 3.44 -26.94 -23.69
N GLU A 492 4.60 -26.43 -24.12
CA GLU A 492 5.90 -26.83 -23.58
C GLU A 492 6.13 -26.27 -22.17
N ASN A 493 5.99 -24.94 -22.01
CA ASN A 493 6.16 -24.28 -20.71
C ASN A 493 5.12 -24.74 -19.71
N TRP A 494 3.86 -24.87 -20.16
CA TRP A 494 2.78 -25.34 -19.31
C TRP A 494 3.11 -26.72 -18.74
N ARG A 495 3.46 -27.67 -19.61
CA ARG A 495 3.80 -29.05 -19.21
C ARG A 495 5.00 -29.07 -18.27
N GLN A 496 6.06 -28.32 -18.57
CA GLN A 496 7.26 -28.27 -17.73
C GLN A 496 6.95 -27.77 -16.31
N THR A 497 6.25 -26.63 -16.21
CA THR A 497 5.92 -25.99 -14.93
C THR A 497 4.92 -26.83 -14.15
N TYR A 498 3.90 -27.37 -14.82
CA TYR A 498 2.88 -28.19 -14.16
C TYR A 498 3.44 -29.54 -13.68
N GLU A 499 4.31 -30.20 -14.45
CA GLU A 499 5.02 -31.39 -13.97
C GLU A 499 5.92 -31.07 -12.76
N ALA A 500 6.54 -29.89 -12.71
CA ALA A 500 7.31 -29.45 -11.54
C ALA A 500 6.42 -29.25 -10.30
N LYS A 501 5.25 -28.62 -10.48
CA LYS A 501 4.21 -28.50 -9.44
C LYS A 501 3.81 -29.87 -8.90
N LEU A 502 3.44 -30.81 -9.77
CA LEU A 502 3.02 -32.16 -9.37
C LEU A 502 4.13 -32.93 -8.65
N ARG A 503 5.39 -32.84 -9.12
CA ARG A 503 6.53 -33.45 -8.44
C ARG A 503 6.71 -32.88 -7.03
N PHE A 504 6.57 -31.57 -6.87
CA PHE A 504 6.69 -30.93 -5.56
C PHE A 504 5.56 -31.35 -4.61
N LEU A 505 4.30 -31.32 -5.08
CA LEU A 505 3.14 -31.75 -4.31
C LEU A 505 3.26 -33.22 -3.87
N THR A 506 3.76 -34.10 -4.74
CA THR A 506 3.91 -35.53 -4.47
C THR A 506 5.02 -35.83 -3.46
N ASN A 507 6.12 -35.06 -3.49
CA ASN A 507 7.28 -35.28 -2.63
C ASN A 507 7.22 -34.52 -1.30
N SER A 508 6.25 -33.62 -1.14
CA SER A 508 6.06 -32.82 0.07
C SER A 508 4.96 -33.40 0.95
N ARG A 509 4.95 -33.03 2.23
CA ARG A 509 3.75 -33.23 3.05
C ARG A 509 2.59 -32.40 2.45
N PRO A 510 1.34 -32.83 2.61
CA PRO A 510 0.20 -32.07 2.11
C PRO A 510 0.17 -30.65 2.70
N PRO A 511 -0.28 -29.62 1.95
CA PRO A 511 -0.39 -28.26 2.46
C PRO A 511 -1.14 -28.15 3.80
N ALA A 512 -2.18 -28.96 3.99
CA ALA A 512 -2.95 -29.03 5.24
C ALA A 512 -2.10 -29.39 6.49
N TYR A 513 -1.00 -30.13 6.32
CA TYR A 513 -0.06 -30.40 7.42
C TYR A 513 0.62 -29.11 7.90
N TYR A 514 1.02 -28.25 6.97
CA TYR A 514 1.68 -26.97 7.27
C TYR A 514 0.68 -25.97 7.84
N ALA A 515 -0.50 -25.84 7.20
CA ALA A 515 -1.60 -25.01 7.72
C ALA A 515 -1.95 -25.36 9.17
N ALA A 516 -2.09 -26.64 9.50
CA ALA A 516 -2.43 -27.06 10.87
C ALA A 516 -1.35 -26.67 11.89
N ARG A 517 -0.06 -26.66 11.50
CA ARG A 517 1.04 -26.25 12.37
C ARG A 517 1.08 -24.74 12.55
N GLU A 518 1.00 -24.00 11.44
CA GLU A 518 0.94 -22.53 11.46
C GLU A 518 -0.25 -22.04 12.29
N LEU A 519 -1.44 -22.64 12.09
CA LEU A 519 -2.64 -22.32 12.87
C LEU A 519 -2.50 -22.67 14.35
N ALA A 520 -1.72 -23.69 14.73
CA ALA A 520 -1.45 -23.99 16.14
C ALA A 520 -0.54 -22.95 16.81
N GLU A 521 0.40 -22.37 16.05
CA GLU A 521 1.21 -21.22 16.51
C GLU A 521 0.35 -19.96 16.60
N MET A 522 -0.42 -19.68 15.54
CA MET A 522 -1.35 -18.54 15.49
C MET A 522 -2.39 -18.59 16.61
N ALA A 523 -2.87 -19.77 17.00
CA ALA A 523 -3.84 -19.89 18.10
C ALA A 523 -3.25 -19.37 19.42
N GLN A 524 -1.98 -19.66 19.70
CA GLN A 524 -1.30 -19.15 20.90
C GLN A 524 -1.10 -17.64 20.82
N ASP A 525 -0.77 -17.10 19.63
CA ASP A 525 -0.59 -15.67 19.45
C ASP A 525 -1.93 -14.89 19.51
N ILE A 526 -3.02 -15.47 19.00
CA ILE A 526 -4.34 -14.81 18.93
C ILE A 526 -5.13 -14.94 20.24
N PHE A 527 -5.20 -16.14 20.81
CA PHE A 527 -6.05 -16.42 21.98
C PHE A 527 -5.30 -16.25 23.30
N ASP A 528 -4.03 -16.64 23.36
CA ASP A 528 -3.20 -16.53 24.56
C ASP A 528 -2.32 -15.27 24.58
N ASP A 529 -2.33 -14.48 23.50
CA ASP A 529 -1.55 -13.24 23.32
C ASP A 529 -0.03 -13.46 23.53
N ARG A 530 0.46 -14.65 23.20
CA ARG A 530 1.85 -15.10 23.45
C ARG A 530 2.90 -14.10 22.96
N SER A 531 2.68 -13.53 21.78
CA SER A 531 3.61 -12.61 21.12
C SER A 531 3.13 -11.15 21.14
N GLY A 532 2.11 -10.81 21.94
CA GLY A 532 1.63 -9.44 22.12
C GLY A 532 0.79 -8.87 20.97
N PHE A 533 0.15 -9.73 20.16
CA PHE A 533 -0.70 -9.33 19.04
C PHE A 533 -1.75 -8.28 19.42
N ARG A 534 -2.39 -8.42 20.58
CA ARG A 534 -3.47 -7.51 21.02
C ARG A 534 -2.98 -6.08 21.15
N ALA A 535 -1.86 -5.88 21.83
CA ALA A 535 -1.28 -4.55 22.04
C ALA A 535 -0.73 -3.97 20.73
N ALA A 536 -0.04 -4.79 19.94
CA ALA A 536 0.51 -4.38 18.65
C ALA A 536 -0.60 -3.95 17.66
N ARG A 537 -1.67 -4.75 17.56
CA ARG A 537 -2.86 -4.42 16.76
C ARG A 537 -3.52 -3.12 17.23
N HIS A 538 -3.73 -2.95 18.53
CA HIS A 538 -4.34 -1.74 19.07
C HIS A 538 -3.51 -0.49 18.73
N ALA A 539 -2.18 -0.55 18.91
CA ALA A 539 -1.27 0.53 18.57
C ALA A 539 -1.31 0.88 17.07
N PHE A 540 -1.29 -0.15 16.21
CA PHE A 540 -1.37 0.02 14.76
C PHE A 540 -2.66 0.72 14.30
N VAL A 541 -3.81 0.31 14.83
CA VAL A 541 -5.13 0.85 14.46
C VAL A 541 -5.34 2.24 15.05
N SER A 542 -4.94 2.46 16.30
CA SER A 542 -5.06 3.76 16.99
C SER A 542 -4.03 4.80 16.52
N LYS A 543 -3.01 4.36 15.76
CA LYS A 543 -1.85 5.16 15.32
C LYS A 543 -1.03 5.69 16.49
N GLN A 544 -0.93 4.90 17.57
CA GLN A 544 -0.02 5.16 18.66
C GLN A 544 1.39 4.68 18.26
N PRO A 545 2.46 5.41 18.64
CA PRO A 545 3.81 4.88 18.50
C PRO A 545 3.91 3.61 19.35
N LEU A 546 4.36 2.51 18.73
CA LEU A 546 4.86 1.38 19.49
C LEU A 546 6.03 1.88 20.33
N GLN A 547 6.13 1.49 21.60
CA GLN A 547 7.34 1.77 22.37
C GLN A 547 8.51 1.14 21.60
N ALA A 548 9.39 1.98 21.07
CA ALA A 548 10.48 1.54 20.21
C ALA A 548 11.35 0.54 20.99
N ALA A 549 11.55 -0.65 20.42
CA ALA A 549 12.84 -1.30 20.59
C ALA A 549 13.89 -0.33 20.01
N HIS A 550 14.97 -0.12 20.75
CA HIS A 550 16.08 0.79 20.41
C HIS A 550 16.42 0.78 18.92
N ALA A 551 16.86 1.95 18.41
CA ALA A 551 17.47 2.14 17.11
C ALA A 551 18.19 0.86 16.64
N ALA A 552 17.54 0.12 15.75
CA ALA A 552 18.14 -1.03 15.14
C ALA A 552 19.09 -0.50 14.07
N ARG A 553 20.38 -0.85 14.17
CA ARG A 553 21.15 -1.08 12.94
C ARG A 553 20.45 -2.24 12.25
N VAL A 554 19.66 -1.92 11.23
CA VAL A 554 19.03 -2.93 10.36
C VAL A 554 20.08 -3.42 9.40
#